data_AF-X1RJP0-F1
#
_entry.id   AF-X1RJP0-F1
#
_cell.length_a   1.000
_cell.length_b   1.000
_cell.length_c   1.000
_cell.angle_alpha   90.00
_cell.angle_beta   90.00
_cell.angle_gamma   90.00
#
_symmetry.space_group_name_H-M   'P 1'
#
loop_
_entity.id
_entity.type
_entity.pdbx_description
1 polymer ?
#
loop_
_entity_poly.entity_id
_entity_poly.type
_entity_poly.pdbx_seq_one_letter_code
_entity_poly.pdbx_strand_id
1 'polypeptide(L)' 'MRLEKVKALKKSGKKIYRTRFDKNSNIIDIKTCYSKLKAGEKADGVFKIAGRLVSFRKHGFI' A
#
# COMPACT_ATOMS: atom_id res chain seq x y z
N MET A 1 4.68 -19.37 -10.85
CA MET A 1 5.25 -18.26 -11.66
C MET A 1 4.43 -16.97 -11.51
N ARG A 2 5.01 -15.78 -11.75
CA ARG A 2 4.30 -14.47 -11.62
C ARG A 2 3.08 -14.38 -12.55
N LEU A 3 3.23 -14.81 -13.80
CA LEU A 3 2.18 -14.79 -14.80
C LEU A 3 0.97 -15.65 -14.40
N GLU A 4 1.22 -16.82 -13.82
CA GLU A 4 0.16 -17.71 -13.32
C GLU A 4 -0.65 -17.08 -12.19
N LYS A 5 0.00 -16.31 -11.29
CA LYS A 5 -0.70 -15.52 -10.27
C LYS A 5 -1.61 -14.46 -10.89
N VAL A 6 -1.15 -13.77 -11.94
CA VAL A 6 -1.96 -12.78 -12.68
C VAL A 6 -3.16 -13.45 -13.36
N LYS A 7 -2.95 -14.59 -14.02
CA LYS A 7 -4.04 -15.37 -14.64
C LYS A 7 -5.08 -15.81 -13.61
N ALA A 8 -4.64 -16.34 -12.47
CA ALA A 8 -5.53 -16.77 -11.39
C ALA A 8 -6.35 -15.60 -10.82
N LEU A 9 -5.73 -14.44 -10.59
CA LEU A 9 -6.41 -13.22 -10.12
C LEU A 9 -7.41 -12.67 -11.15
N LYS A 10 -7.11 -12.80 -12.45
CA LYS A 10 -8.05 -12.44 -13.52
C LYS A 10 -9.24 -13.40 -13.55
N LYS A 11 -9.00 -14.71 -13.39
CA LYS A 11 -10.04 -15.76 -13.34
C LYS A 11 -10.97 -15.58 -12.14
N SER A 12 -10.48 -15.08 -11.01
CA SER A 12 -11.31 -14.80 -9.82
C SER A 12 -12.11 -13.49 -9.92
N GLY A 13 -12.12 -12.81 -11.07
CA GLY A 13 -12.86 -11.57 -11.28
C GLY A 13 -12.19 -10.32 -10.71
N LYS A 14 -10.96 -10.42 -10.18
CA LYS A 14 -10.23 -9.27 -9.62
C LYS A 14 -9.68 -8.40 -10.75
N LYS A 15 -10.02 -7.11 -10.74
CA LYS A 15 -9.45 -6.12 -11.68
C LYS A 15 -8.06 -5.67 -11.22
N ILE A 16 -7.02 -6.32 -11.74
CA ILE A 16 -5.62 -6.13 -11.34
C ILE A 16 -5.07 -4.77 -11.82
N TYR A 17 -5.46 -4.33 -13.02
CA TYR A 17 -5.05 -3.05 -13.60
C TYR A 17 -6.23 -2.08 -13.59
N ARG A 18 -6.40 -1.38 -12.46
CA ARG A 18 -7.42 -0.33 -12.34
C ARG A 18 -6.81 1.00 -12.78
N THR A 19 -7.48 1.68 -13.71
CA THR A 19 -7.01 2.94 -14.31
C THR A 19 -7.15 4.13 -13.37
N ARG A 20 -8.14 4.12 -12.48
CA ARG A 20 -8.37 5.17 -11.50
C ARG A 20 -8.16 4.64 -10.09
N PHE A 21 -7.17 5.21 -9.40
CA PHE A 21 -6.99 5.07 -7.97
C PHE A 21 -7.14 6.46 -7.35
N ASP A 22 -8.24 6.66 -6.63
CA ASP A 22 -8.50 7.92 -5.95
C ASP A 22 -7.61 8.01 -4.70
N LYS A 23 -6.49 8.72 -4.85
CA LYS A 23 -5.48 8.95 -3.83
C LYS A 23 -5.82 10.25 -3.10
N ASN A 24 -5.97 10.21 -1.79
CA ASN A 24 -6.27 11.41 -1.01
C ASN A 24 -5.02 12.08 -0.39
N SER A 25 -3.84 11.45 -0.49
CA SER A 25 -2.61 11.97 0.12
C SER A 25 -1.35 11.52 -0.60
N ASN A 26 -0.31 12.36 -0.61
CA ASN A 26 1.01 11.98 -1.07
C ASN A 26 1.88 11.52 0.11
N ILE A 27 2.81 10.59 -0.14
CA ILE A 27 3.69 10.07 0.89
C ILE A 27 4.67 11.14 1.41
N ILE A 28 5.05 12.10 0.56
CA ILE A 28 5.93 13.21 0.94
C ILE A 28 5.22 14.10 1.98
N ASP A 29 3.97 14.44 1.73
CA ASP A 29 3.17 15.27 2.63
C ASP A 29 2.99 14.60 4.00
N ILE A 30 2.68 13.30 4.01
CA ILE A 30 2.57 12.51 5.25
C ILE A 30 3.89 12.55 6.03
N LYS A 31 5.03 12.33 5.36
CA LYS A 31 6.34 12.37 6.01
C LYS A 31 6.65 13.73 6.61
N THR A 32 6.30 14.81 5.92
CA THR A 32 6.52 16.18 6.40
C THR A 32 5.64 16.48 7.61
N CYS A 33 4.34 16.23 7.52
CA CYS A 33 3.37 16.50 8.59
C CYS A 33 3.68 15.73 9.87
N TYR A 34 4.11 14.47 9.75
CA TYR A 34 4.35 13.58 10.89
C TYR A 34 5.84 13.40 11.22
N SER A 35 6.69 14.31 10.74
CA SER A 35 8.15 14.25 10.97
C SER A 35 8.55 14.29 12.46
N LYS A 36 7.69 14.84 13.32
CA LYS A 36 7.92 14.99 14.77
C LYS A 36 7.23 13.92 15.63
N LEU A 37 6.56 12.94 15.03
CA LEU A 37 5.87 11.88 15.76
C LEU A 37 6.90 10.99 16.47
N LYS A 38 6.76 10.79 17.79
CA LYS A 38 7.73 9.99 18.56
C LYS A 38 7.49 8.49 18.38
N ALA A 39 8.52 7.70 18.67
CA ALA A 39 8.41 6.25 18.66
C ALA A 39 7.35 5.78 19.68
N GLY A 40 6.43 4.92 19.23
CA GLY A 40 5.32 4.42 20.05
C GLY A 40 4.06 5.28 19.99
N GLU A 41 4.13 6.51 19.49
CA GLU A 41 2.94 7.36 19.28
C GLU A 41 2.20 6.94 18.01
N LYS A 42 0.86 7.10 18.06
CA LYS A 42 -0.03 6.89 16.92
C LYS A 42 -0.76 8.18 16.61
N ALA A 43 -0.99 8.44 15.34
CA ALA A 43 -1.85 9.52 14.87
C ALA A 43 -3.09 8.92 14.21
N ASP A 44 -4.26 9.51 14.44
CA ASP A 44 -5.56 8.99 13.98
C ASP A 44 -5.90 9.32 12.51
N GLY A 45 -4.90 9.71 11.71
CA GLY A 45 -5.09 10.11 10.32
C GLY A 45 -5.39 8.93 9.39
N VAL A 46 -6.44 9.05 8.57
CA VAL A 46 -6.80 8.04 7.56
C VAL A 46 -6.27 8.46 6.19
N PHE A 47 -5.30 7.70 5.66
CA PHE A 47 -4.63 8.01 4.40
C PHE A 47 -4.78 6.88 3.39
N LYS A 48 -5.03 7.26 2.14
CA LYS A 48 -5.12 6.37 0.98
C LYS A 48 -4.02 6.73 -0.01
N ILE A 49 -2.98 5.89 -0.02
CA ILE A 49 -1.75 6.08 -0.79
C ILE A 49 -1.55 5.02 -1.86
N ALA A 50 -0.76 5.33 -2.88
CA ALA A 50 -0.29 4.38 -3.90
C ALA A 50 1.22 4.56 -4.12
N GLY A 51 1.93 3.45 -4.38
CA GLY A 51 3.37 3.45 -4.59
C GLY A 51 3.89 2.11 -5.10
N ARG A 52 5.17 2.08 -5.49
CA ARG A 52 5.85 0.85 -5.90
C ARG A 52 6.31 0.09 -4.65
N LEU A 53 5.98 -1.20 -4.58
CA LEU A 53 6.51 -2.09 -3.56
C LEU A 53 7.99 -2.39 -3.87
N VAL A 54 8.90 -1.94 -3.00
CA VAL A 54 10.35 -2.12 -3.15
C VAL A 54 10.91 -3.22 -2.24
N SER A 55 10.26 -3.48 -1.10
CA SER A 55 10.63 -4.51 -0.14
C SER A 55 9.36 -5.07 0.50
N PHE A 56 9.36 -6.36 0.81
CA PHE A 56 8.28 -7.04 1.51
C PHE A 56 8.89 -7.95 2.57
N ARG A 57 8.53 -7.71 3.83
CA ARG A 57 8.95 -8.53 4.98
C ARG A 57 7.69 -8.99 5.70
N LYS A 58 7.65 -10.27 6.08
CA LYS A 58 6.60 -10.89 6.90
C LYS A 58 7.25 -11.38 8.19
N HIS A 59 6.73 -10.98 9.34
CA HIS A 59 7.17 -11.46 10.64
C HIS A 59 6.08 -12.39 11.22
N GLY A 60 6.49 -13.56 11.72
CA GLY A 60 5.59 -14.66 12.12
C GLY A 60 5.47 -15.78 11.07
N PHE A 61 5.29 -17.01 11.54
CA PHE A 61 4.93 -18.16 10.70
C PHE A 61 3.41 -18.24 10.54
N ILE A 62 3.00 -18.84 9.43
CA ILE A 62 1.61 -19.11 9.04
C ILE A 62 0.81 -19.71 10.19
#